data_AF-A0A1G4P8E4-F1
#
_entry.id   AF-A0A1G4P8E4-F1
#
_cell.length_a   1.000
_cell.length_b   1.000
_cell.length_c   1.000
_cell.angle_alpha   90.00
_cell.angle_beta   90.00
_cell.angle_gamma   90.00
#
_symmetry.space_group_name_H-M   'P 1'
#
loop_
_entity.id
_entity.type
_entity.pdbx_description
1 polymer ?
#
loop_
_entity_poly.entity_id
_entity_poly.type
_entity_poly.pdbx_seq_one_letter_code
_entity_poly.pdbx_strand_id
1 'polypeptide(L)'
;MLRSDAFSYINVLDKAADASWLRQTTIANNIANNDTPTYKRKDVRFQDILKDELVRTKYSNLDQAVKSLDYNGTRLNGEIYTDADNFSYRIDKNNVDIDTENVELASEQLRYQSVSTAITGEFSRFKIVTGS
;
A
#
# COMPACT_ATOMS: atom_id res chain seq x y z
N MET A 1 -4.32 -17.32 -21.22
CA MET A 1 -3.55 -16.80 -20.07
C MET A 1 -3.79 -17.73 -18.90
N LEU A 2 -2.76 -18.43 -18.43
CA LEU A 2 -2.89 -19.31 -17.26
C LEU A 2 -3.08 -18.43 -16.02
N ARG A 3 -4.32 -18.24 -15.58
CA ARG A 3 -4.62 -17.78 -14.22
C ARG A 3 -4.17 -18.90 -13.28
N SER A 4 -2.89 -18.90 -12.94
CA SER A 4 -2.38 -19.85 -11.96
C SER A 4 -2.72 -19.31 -10.57
N ASP A 5 -3.75 -19.91 -9.97
CA ASP A 5 -4.19 -19.63 -8.60
C ASP A 5 -3.04 -19.69 -7.58
N ALA A 6 -1.97 -20.41 -7.91
CA ALA A 6 -0.78 -20.56 -7.08
C ALA A 6 -0.15 -19.21 -6.71
N PHE A 7 -0.16 -18.23 -7.60
CA PHE A 7 0.50 -16.94 -7.36
C PHE A 7 -0.43 -15.86 -6.81
N SER A 8 -1.69 -16.17 -6.48
CA SER A 8 -2.67 -15.15 -6.08
C SER A 8 -2.20 -14.35 -4.86
N TYR A 9 -1.67 -15.02 -3.85
CA TYR A 9 -1.12 -14.36 -2.65
C TYR A 9 0.15 -13.55 -2.96
N ILE A 10 1.02 -14.06 -3.83
CA ILE A 10 2.21 -13.32 -4.29
C ILE A 10 1.79 -12.06 -5.04
N ASN A 11 0.76 -12.12 -5.87
CA ASN A 11 0.25 -10.95 -6.60
C ASN A 11 -0.37 -9.90 -5.66
N VAL A 12 -1.06 -10.30 -4.59
CA VAL A 12 -1.53 -9.33 -3.56
C VAL A 12 -0.35 -8.68 -2.86
N LEU A 13 0.66 -9.47 -2.48
CA LEU A 13 1.85 -8.97 -1.79
C LEU A 13 2.69 -8.05 -2.70
N ASP A 14 2.74 -8.33 -3.99
CA ASP A 14 3.36 -7.47 -5.00
C ASP A 14 2.65 -6.10 -5.07
N LYS A 15 1.31 -6.10 -5.14
CA LYS A 15 0.51 -4.85 -5.06
C LYS A 15 0.69 -4.12 -3.75
N ALA A 16 0.83 -4.84 -2.64
CA ALA A 16 1.12 -4.25 -1.35
C ALA A 16 2.53 -3.63 -1.30
N ALA A 17 3.52 -4.23 -1.96
CA ALA A 17 4.87 -3.69 -2.07
C ALA A 17 4.88 -2.41 -2.93
N ASP A 18 4.19 -2.41 -4.06
CA ASP A 18 4.00 -1.23 -4.91
C ASP A 18 3.36 -0.08 -4.13
N ALA A 19 2.29 -0.36 -3.38
CA ALA A 19 1.63 0.63 -2.53
C ALA A 19 2.52 1.14 -1.39
N SER A 20 3.33 0.25 -0.81
CA SER A 20 4.28 0.61 0.25
C SER A 20 5.35 1.56 -0.28
N TRP A 21 5.91 1.25 -1.45
CA TRP A 21 6.85 2.12 -2.16
C TRP A 21 6.25 3.47 -2.52
N LEU A 22 5.01 3.49 -3.02
CA LEU A 22 4.27 4.71 -3.31
C LEU A 22 4.08 5.56 -2.05
N ARG A 23 3.76 4.95 -0.91
CA ARG A 23 3.60 5.66 0.36
C ARG A 23 4.93 6.21 0.85
N GLN A 24 6.01 5.44 0.82
CA GLN A 24 7.35 5.92 1.17
C GLN A 24 7.75 7.14 0.34
N THR A 25 7.50 7.10 -0.97
CA THR A 25 7.75 8.22 -1.88
C THR A 25 6.86 9.42 -1.54
N THR A 26 5.60 9.19 -1.18
CA THR A 26 4.66 10.25 -0.79
C THR A 26 5.08 10.94 0.51
N ILE A 27 5.49 10.17 1.53
CA ILE A 27 6.02 10.70 2.79
C ILE A 27 7.30 11.51 2.54
N ALA A 28 8.23 11.00 1.74
CA ALA A 28 9.43 11.74 1.37
C ALA A 28 9.10 13.07 0.68
N ASN A 29 8.08 13.09 -0.18
CA ASN A 29 7.59 14.33 -0.79
C ASN A 29 6.96 15.28 0.23
N ASN A 30 6.18 14.79 1.21
CA ASN A 30 5.64 15.62 2.27
C ASN A 30 6.77 16.28 3.09
N ILE A 31 7.74 15.48 3.54
CA ILE A 31 8.91 15.95 4.29
C ILE A 31 9.66 17.04 3.52
N ALA A 32 9.92 16.82 2.23
CA ALA A 32 10.61 17.79 1.38
C ALA A 32 9.84 19.11 1.20
N ASN A 33 8.50 19.08 1.33
CA ASN A 33 7.63 20.25 1.16
C ASN A 33 7.06 20.79 2.49
N ASN A 34 7.63 20.40 3.63
CA ASN A 34 7.20 20.87 4.96
C ASN A 34 7.22 22.41 5.11
N ASP A 35 8.17 23.07 4.42
CA ASP A 35 8.35 24.52 4.45
C ASP A 35 7.81 25.21 3.19
N THR A 36 7.14 24.46 2.32
CA THR A 36 6.54 25.01 1.09
C THR A 36 5.17 25.59 1.41
N PRO A 37 4.96 26.91 1.25
CA PRO A 37 3.66 27.52 1.51
C PRO A 37 2.58 26.89 0.65
N THR A 38 1.34 26.80 1.17
CA THR A 38 0.16 26.23 0.51
C THR A 38 0.23 24.75 0.13
N TYR A 39 1.33 24.05 0.45
CA TYR A 39 1.43 22.61 0.21
C TYR A 39 0.41 21.84 1.06
N LYS A 40 -0.19 20.81 0.46
CA LYS A 40 -1.13 19.91 1.13
C LYS A 40 -0.53 18.53 1.24
N ARG A 41 -0.52 18.00 2.46
CA ARG A 41 -0.11 16.65 2.81
C ARG A 41 -0.87 15.65 1.94
N LYS A 42 -0.13 14.70 1.40
CA LYS A 42 -0.69 13.59 0.63
C LYS A 42 -0.44 12.29 1.36
N ASP A 43 -1.32 11.33 1.16
CA ASP A 43 -1.14 9.97 1.67
C ASP A 43 -1.67 8.95 0.65
N VAL A 44 -1.39 7.67 0.86
CA VAL A 44 -1.77 6.58 -0.01
C VAL A 44 -2.89 5.76 0.62
N ARG A 45 -4.00 5.58 -0.10
CA ARG A 45 -5.04 4.62 0.26
C ARG A 45 -4.81 3.33 -0.53
N PHE A 46 -4.43 2.27 0.15
CA PHE A 46 -4.32 0.94 -0.46
C PHE A 46 -5.03 -0.12 0.38
N GLN A 47 -4.89 -0.04 1.70
CA GLN A 47 -5.53 -0.96 2.64
C GLN A 47 -7.05 -0.91 2.53
N ASP A 48 -7.62 0.29 2.39
CA ASP A 48 -9.06 0.47 2.18
C ASP A 48 -9.50 -0.08 0.81
N ILE A 49 -8.72 0.19 -0.24
CA ILE A 49 -8.98 -0.34 -1.59
C ILE A 49 -8.96 -1.88 -1.58
N LEU A 50 -7.92 -2.48 -0.98
CA LEU A 50 -7.79 -3.93 -0.87
C LEU A 50 -8.97 -4.53 -0.09
N LYS A 51 -9.35 -3.89 1.02
CA LYS A 51 -10.51 -4.31 1.82
C LYS A 51 -11.81 -4.23 1.03
N ASP A 52 -12.04 -3.14 0.32
CA ASP A 52 -13.24 -2.92 -0.48
C ASP A 52 -13.33 -3.93 -1.64
N GLU A 53 -12.22 -4.19 -2.32
CA GLU A 53 -12.17 -5.18 -3.39
C GLU A 53 -12.36 -6.60 -2.84
N LEU A 54 -11.79 -6.95 -1.68
CA LEU A 54 -12.06 -8.24 -1.01
C LEU A 54 -13.54 -8.41 -0.64
N VAL A 55 -14.16 -7.39 -0.05
CA VAL A 55 -15.59 -7.41 0.32
C VAL A 55 -16.48 -7.49 -0.92
N ARG A 56 -16.11 -6.82 -2.01
CA ARG A 56 -16.85 -6.84 -3.28
C ARG A 56 -16.96 -8.22 -3.90
N THR A 57 -15.99 -9.11 -3.65
CA THR A 57 -16.02 -10.48 -4.17
C THR A 57 -17.20 -11.30 -3.63
N LYS A 58 -17.76 -10.91 -2.47
CA LYS A 58 -18.84 -11.61 -1.76
C LYS A 58 -18.54 -13.06 -1.37
N TYR A 59 -17.29 -13.49 -1.43
CA TYR A 59 -16.88 -14.81 -0.95
C TYR A 59 -16.71 -14.80 0.57
N SER A 60 -17.22 -15.85 1.22
CA SER A 60 -17.02 -16.07 2.66
C SER A 60 -15.63 -16.62 2.99
N ASN A 61 -14.95 -17.21 1.99
CA ASN A 61 -13.60 -17.76 2.12
C ASN A 61 -12.56 -16.78 1.55
N LEU A 62 -11.55 -16.45 2.36
CA LEU A 62 -10.45 -15.57 1.97
C LEU A 62 -9.69 -16.09 0.74
N ASP A 63 -9.43 -17.40 0.65
CA ASP A 63 -8.73 -17.98 -0.50
C ASP A 63 -9.49 -17.73 -1.81
N GLN A 64 -10.82 -17.84 -1.78
CA GLN A 64 -11.66 -17.60 -2.94
C GLN A 64 -11.73 -16.11 -3.28
N ALA A 65 -11.84 -15.25 -2.26
CA ALA A 65 -11.81 -13.80 -2.42
C ALA A 65 -10.51 -13.36 -3.10
N VAL A 66 -9.35 -13.75 -2.55
CA VAL A 66 -8.01 -13.42 -3.07
C VAL A 66 -7.86 -13.93 -4.51
N LYS A 67 -8.22 -15.17 -4.81
CA LYS A 67 -8.13 -15.70 -6.20
C LYS A 67 -8.98 -14.92 -7.20
N SER A 68 -10.11 -14.38 -6.76
CA SER A 68 -11.04 -13.66 -7.63
C SER A 68 -10.68 -12.18 -7.87
N LEU A 69 -9.69 -11.65 -7.15
CA LEU A 69 -9.24 -10.27 -7.31
C LEU A 69 -8.72 -10.01 -8.73
N ASP A 70 -8.94 -8.79 -9.21
CA ASP A 70 -8.43 -8.32 -10.49
C ASP A 70 -7.04 -7.68 -10.33
N TYR A 71 -5.99 -8.50 -10.49
CA TYR A 71 -4.59 -8.08 -10.37
C TYR A 71 -4.06 -7.28 -11.56
N ASN A 72 -4.66 -7.48 -12.73
CA ASN A 72 -4.22 -6.83 -13.98
C ASN A 72 -5.01 -5.54 -14.25
N GLY A 73 -6.13 -5.35 -13.57
CA GLY A 73 -6.88 -4.10 -13.57
C GLY A 73 -6.21 -3.01 -12.73
N THR A 74 -6.70 -1.79 -12.88
CA THR A 74 -6.24 -0.62 -12.11
C THR A 74 -6.82 -0.54 -10.70
N ARG A 75 -7.76 -1.44 -10.37
CA ARG A 75 -8.60 -1.35 -9.17
C ARG A 75 -7.89 -1.68 -7.87
N LEU A 76 -6.80 -2.45 -7.95
CA LEU A 76 -6.00 -2.85 -6.78
C LEU A 76 -4.74 -2.01 -6.64
N ASN A 77 -4.61 -0.90 -7.36
CA ASN A 77 -3.44 -0.03 -7.23
C ASN A 77 -3.66 0.96 -6.08
N GLY A 78 -2.58 1.27 -5.34
CA GLY A 78 -2.61 2.33 -4.34
C GLY A 78 -2.89 3.69 -4.98
N GLU A 79 -3.75 4.49 -4.35
CA GLU A 79 -4.11 5.82 -4.84
C GLU A 79 -3.65 6.90 -3.87
N ILE A 80 -3.01 7.94 -4.41
CA ILE A 80 -2.64 9.11 -3.62
C ILE A 80 -3.88 9.99 -3.45
N TYR A 81 -4.17 10.38 -2.22
CA TYR A 81 -5.19 11.37 -1.89
C TYR A 81 -4.59 12.52 -1.08
N THR A 82 -5.23 13.69 -1.15
CA THR A 82 -4.88 14.81 -0.29
C THR A 82 -5.54 14.62 1.06
N ASP A 83 -4.73 14.57 2.11
CA ASP A 83 -5.21 14.46 3.46
C ASP A 83 -5.62 15.85 3.98
N ALA A 84 -6.82 15.92 4.55
CA ALA A 84 -7.33 17.10 5.25
C ALA A 84 -7.25 18.43 4.45
N ASP A 85 -7.80 18.46 3.23
CA ASP A 85 -7.77 19.63 2.32
C ASP A 85 -8.25 20.95 2.96
N ASN A 86 -9.19 20.86 3.92
CA ASN A 86 -9.79 22.01 4.62
C ASN A 86 -9.08 22.43 5.92
N PHE A 87 -8.08 21.69 6.39
CA PHE A 87 -7.36 22.03 7.62
C PHE A 87 -6.06 22.78 7.30
N SER A 88 -5.95 24.01 7.77
CA SER A 88 -4.71 24.79 7.79
C SER A 88 -4.58 25.47 9.14
N TYR A 89 -3.92 24.81 10.08
CA TYR A 89 -3.59 25.42 11.37
C TYR A 89 -2.43 26.42 11.25
N ARG A 90 -1.60 26.32 10.20
CA ARG A 90 -0.49 27.24 9.93
C ARG A 90 -0.93 28.43 9.08
N ILE A 91 -0.34 29.59 9.35
CA ILE A 91 -0.58 30.86 8.63
C ILE A 91 -0.23 30.72 7.13
N ASP A 92 0.75 29.89 6.79
CA ASP A 92 1.22 29.61 5.43
C ASP A 92 0.31 28.63 4.64
N LYS A 93 -0.80 28.19 5.25
CA LYS A 93 -1.74 27.21 4.70
C LYS A 93 -1.17 25.81 4.42
N ASN A 94 0.02 25.50 4.94
CA ASN A 94 0.58 24.16 4.93
C ASN A 94 -0.05 23.32 6.05
N ASN A 95 -0.26 22.03 5.83
CA ASN A 95 -0.75 21.07 6.83
C ASN A 95 0.17 19.86 7.04
N VAL A 96 1.39 19.89 6.49
CA VAL A 96 2.44 18.92 6.78
C VAL A 96 3.02 19.19 8.17
N ASP A 97 3.19 18.12 8.93
CA ASP A 97 3.85 18.08 10.22
C ASP A 97 5.02 17.08 10.16
N ILE A 98 6.23 17.60 10.26
CA ILE A 98 7.47 16.82 10.14
C ILE A 98 7.59 15.69 11.19
N ASP A 99 7.10 15.90 12.41
CA ASP A 99 7.18 14.88 13.46
C ASP A 99 6.24 13.72 13.13
N THR A 100 5.04 14.05 12.63
CA THR A 100 4.07 13.06 12.15
C THR A 100 4.63 12.32 10.91
N GLU A 101 5.20 13.01 9.94
CA GLU A 101 5.79 12.38 8.75
C GLU A 101 6.95 11.44 9.09
N ASN A 102 7.78 11.79 10.07
CA ASN A 102 8.87 10.90 10.51
C ASN A 102 8.35 9.62 11.18
N VAL A 103 7.28 9.72 11.97
CA VAL A 103 6.61 8.55 12.56
C VAL A 103 5.99 7.68 11.47
N GLU A 104 5.31 8.28 10.50
CA GLU A 104 4.75 7.57 9.36
C GLU A 104 5.84 6.91 8.50
N LEU A 105 6.97 7.57 8.29
CA LEU A 105 8.12 6.99 7.59
C LEU A 105 8.64 5.75 8.28
N ALA A 106 8.80 5.79 9.61
CA ALA A 106 9.24 4.63 10.39
C ALA A 106 8.22 3.48 10.34
N SER A 107 6.93 3.81 10.45
CA SER A 107 5.82 2.85 10.29
C SER A 107 5.85 2.19 8.92
N GLU A 108 6.10 2.97 7.87
CA GLU A 108 6.14 2.46 6.49
C GLU A 108 7.38 1.60 6.21
N GLN A 109 8.53 1.92 6.80
CA GLN A 109 9.71 1.05 6.72
C GLN A 109 9.44 -0.33 7.32
N LEU A 110 8.77 -0.38 8.48
CA LEU A 110 8.37 -1.65 9.10
C LEU A 110 7.35 -2.41 8.24
N ARG A 111 6.39 -1.70 7.64
CA ARG A 111 5.40 -2.28 6.73
C ARG A 111 6.06 -2.89 5.50
N TYR A 112 6.92 -2.14 4.82
CA TYR A 112 7.66 -2.63 3.65
C TYR A 112 8.51 -3.86 3.99
N GLN A 113 9.24 -3.84 5.12
CA GLN A 113 10.01 -4.98 5.59
C GLN A 113 9.12 -6.22 5.85
N SER A 114 7.92 -6.01 6.42
CA SER A 114 6.96 -7.08 6.67
C SER A 114 6.42 -7.69 5.37
N VAL A 115 6.10 -6.85 4.38
CA VAL A 115 5.66 -7.30 3.04
C VAL A 115 6.77 -8.08 2.34
N SER A 116 8.01 -7.58 2.35
CA SER A 116 9.17 -8.26 1.78
C SER A 116 9.43 -9.63 2.43
N THR A 117 9.30 -9.69 3.76
CA THR A 117 9.40 -10.95 4.52
C THR A 117 8.29 -11.93 4.11
N ALA A 118 7.05 -11.45 3.95
CA ALA A 118 5.93 -12.28 3.52
C ALA A 118 6.15 -12.85 2.10
N ILE A 119 6.61 -12.02 1.15
CA ILE A 119 6.94 -12.44 -0.22
C ILE A 119 8.01 -13.54 -0.20
N THR A 120 9.08 -13.33 0.56
CA THR A 120 10.16 -14.32 0.72
C THR A 120 9.64 -15.63 1.32
N GLY A 121 8.72 -15.54 2.28
CA GLY A 121 8.04 -16.68 2.88
C GLY A 121 7.21 -17.48 1.89
N GLU A 122 6.47 -16.82 0.98
CA GLU A 122 5.72 -17.51 -0.07
C GLU A 122 6.64 -18.25 -1.04
N PHE A 123 7.71 -17.61 -1.49
CA PHE A 123 8.69 -18.27 -2.37
C PHE A 123 9.37 -19.46 -1.69
N SER A 124 9.67 -19.34 -0.39
CA SER A 124 10.25 -20.44 0.38
C SER A 124 9.29 -21.62 0.48
N ARG A 125 7.99 -21.38 0.69
CA ARG A 125 6.96 -22.43 0.68
C ARG A 125 6.88 -23.12 -0.68
N PHE A 126 6.88 -22.36 -1.77
CA PHE A 126 6.90 -22.93 -3.11
C PHE A 126 8.11 -23.81 -3.34
N LYS A 127 9.31 -23.31 -2.98
CA LYS A 127 10.56 -24.04 -3.09
C LYS A 127 10.51 -25.40 -2.37
N ILE A 128 10.01 -25.41 -1.13
CA ILE A 128 9.84 -26.64 -0.33
C ILE A 128 8.96 -27.66 -1.06
N VAL A 129 7.85 -27.22 -1.66
CA VAL A 129 6.89 -28.11 -2.32
C VAL A 129 7.40 -28.60 -3.67
N THR A 130 8.13 -27.77 -4.42
CA THR A 130 8.66 -28.13 -5.76
C THR A 130 9.98 -28.91 -5.70
N GLY A 131 10.57 -29.11 -4.52
CA GLY A 131 11.77 -29.94 -4.34
C GLY A 131 13.03 -29.40 -5.05
N SER A 132 13.10 -28.10 -5.29
CA SER A 132 14.27 -27.39 -5.83
C SER A 132 14.95 -26.55 -4.74
#